data_AF-A0A350IAP4-F1
#
_entry.id   AF-A0A350IAP4-F1
#
_cell.length_a   1.000
_cell.length_b   1.000
_cell.length_c   1.000
_cell.angle_alpha   90.00
_cell.angle_beta   90.00
_cell.angle_gamma   90.00
#
_symmetry.space_group_name_H-M   'P 1'
#
loop_
_entity.id
_entity.type
_entity.pdbx_description
1 polymer ?
#
loop_
_entity_poly.entity_id
_entity_poly.type
_entity_poly.pdbx_seq_one_letter_code
_entity_poly.pdbx_strand_id
1 'polypeptide(L)'
;SFFKNFQFTTFFDIGTAWHGLSPWGDDNPLNTVQVNSGDVISLNINYFRNPLLMGYGTGVRATILGYLVKFDYAWGVENGKVQDSRFYFSIGADF
;
A
#
# COMPACT_ATOMS: atom_id res chain seq x y z
N SER A 1 34.09 7.36 -9.09
CA SER A 1 32.70 7.70 -9.44
C SER A 1 31.72 6.92 -8.56
N PHE A 2 31.61 7.28 -7.29
CA PHE A 2 30.73 6.60 -6.31
C PHE A 2 29.26 7.02 -6.48
N PHE A 3 29.02 8.30 -6.80
CA PHE A 3 27.68 8.86 -6.96
C PHE A 3 26.94 8.48 -8.24
N LYS A 4 27.58 7.82 -9.22
CA LYS A 4 26.88 7.41 -10.46
C LYS A 4 25.74 6.43 -10.20
N ASN A 5 25.84 5.65 -9.12
CA ASN A 5 24.90 4.59 -8.83
C ASN A 5 23.98 4.92 -7.66
N PHE A 6 24.14 6.09 -7.02
CA PHE A 6 23.30 6.53 -5.91
C PHE A 6 22.25 7.50 -6.42
N GLN A 7 20.99 7.28 -6.07
CA GLN A 7 19.88 8.15 -6.46
C GLN A 7 18.96 8.40 -5.29
N PHE A 8 18.54 9.65 -5.15
CA PHE A 8 17.39 10.04 -4.34
C PHE A 8 16.13 9.98 -5.20
N THR A 9 15.01 9.53 -4.63
CA THR A 9 13.73 9.41 -5.34
C THR A 9 12.60 9.94 -4.46
N THR A 10 11.61 10.53 -5.11
CA THR A 10 10.28 10.75 -4.53
C THR A 10 9.26 10.04 -5.40
N PHE A 11 8.13 9.67 -4.84
CA PHE A 11 7.09 8.95 -5.56
C PHE A 11 5.71 9.25 -5.01
N PHE A 12 4.72 9.06 -5.86
CA PHE A 12 3.30 9.10 -5.55
C PHE A 12 2.62 7.99 -6.36
N ASP A 13 1.94 7.09 -5.67
CA ASP A 13 1.26 5.93 -6.24
C ASP A 13 -0.22 6.01 -5.91
N ILE A 14 -1.06 5.58 -6.86
CA ILE A 14 -2.50 5.43 -6.67
C ILE A 14 -2.92 4.07 -7.22
N GLY A 15 -3.72 3.35 -6.44
CA GLY A 15 -4.16 2.01 -6.78
C GLY A 15 -5.54 1.72 -6.20
N THR A 16 -6.15 0.66 -6.72
CA THR A 16 -7.43 0.16 -6.20
C THR A 16 -7.47 -1.34 -6.37
N ALA A 17 -8.09 -2.04 -5.42
CA ALA A 17 -8.33 -3.46 -5.47
C ALA A 17 -9.79 -3.73 -5.08
N TRP A 18 -10.49 -4.51 -5.91
CA TRP A 18 -11.89 -4.83 -5.68
C TRP A 18 -12.22 -6.24 -6.15
N HIS A 19 -13.36 -6.73 -5.69
CA HIS A 19 -13.96 -7.98 -6.14
C HIS A 19 -15.27 -7.68 -6.88
N GLY A 20 -15.59 -8.45 -7.92
CA GLY A 20 -16.80 -8.25 -8.73
C GLY A 20 -16.63 -7.26 -9.89
N LEU A 21 -17.76 -6.81 -10.45
CA LEU A 21 -17.80 -6.03 -11.70
C LEU A 21 -17.36 -4.56 -11.54
N SER A 22 -17.38 -4.02 -10.32
CA SER A 22 -17.11 -2.61 -10.08
C SER A 22 -16.35 -2.41 -8.76
N PRO A 23 -15.37 -1.49 -8.71
CA PRO A 23 -14.71 -1.08 -7.46
C PRO A 23 -15.64 -0.34 -6.50
N TRP A 24 -16.77 0.16 -6.99
CA TRP A 24 -17.82 0.78 -6.18
C TRP A 24 -19.00 -0.17 -5.92
N GLY A 25 -18.88 -1.45 -6.28
CA GLY A 25 -19.88 -2.45 -5.97
C GLY A 25 -19.86 -2.85 -4.49
N ASP A 26 -21.02 -3.17 -3.94
CA ASP A 26 -21.19 -3.53 -2.53
C ASP A 26 -20.60 -4.92 -2.17
N ASP A 27 -20.20 -5.69 -3.19
CA ASP A 27 -19.74 -7.09 -3.08
C ASP A 27 -18.27 -7.25 -2.65
N ASN A 28 -17.58 -6.18 -2.22
CA ASN A 28 -16.16 -6.27 -1.85
C ASN A 28 -15.97 -6.78 -0.40
N PRO A 29 -15.46 -8.01 -0.17
CA PRO A 29 -15.30 -8.57 1.17
C PRO A 29 -14.25 -7.82 2.03
N LEU A 30 -13.43 -6.95 1.45
CA LEU A 30 -12.52 -6.05 2.20
C LEU A 30 -13.25 -5.01 3.06
N ASN A 31 -14.55 -4.86 2.83
CA ASN A 31 -15.44 -3.95 3.55
C ASN A 31 -16.22 -4.63 4.67
N THR A 32 -16.15 -5.96 4.78
CA THR A 32 -16.98 -6.72 5.73
C THR A 32 -16.16 -7.17 6.92
N VAL A 33 -16.46 -6.65 8.11
CA VAL A 33 -15.99 -7.24 9.38
C VAL A 33 -17.14 -8.05 9.97
N GLN A 34 -16.97 -9.36 10.03
CA GLN A 34 -17.88 -10.26 10.76
C GLN A 34 -17.59 -10.11 12.25
N VAL A 35 -18.44 -9.43 12.99
CA VAL A 35 -18.37 -9.39 14.46
C VAL A 35 -19.38 -10.40 14.99
N ASN A 36 -18.88 -11.54 15.50
CA ASN A 36 -19.71 -12.53 16.17
C ASN A 36 -19.78 -12.19 17.66
N SER A 37 -20.98 -11.84 18.16
CA SER A 37 -21.27 -11.78 19.60
C SER A 37 -22.09 -13.01 20.00
N GLY A 38 -21.40 -14.13 20.22
CA GLY A 38 -22.01 -15.42 20.55
C GLY A 38 -22.86 -16.03 19.41
N ASP A 39 -23.48 -17.19 19.70
CA ASP A 39 -24.24 -18.02 18.73
C ASP A 39 -25.62 -17.44 18.32
N VAL A 40 -25.94 -16.19 18.67
CA VAL A 40 -27.33 -15.67 18.57
C VAL A 40 -27.45 -14.50 17.59
N ILE A 41 -26.40 -13.75 17.30
CA ILE A 41 -26.47 -12.57 16.41
C ILE A 41 -25.23 -12.49 15.53
N SER A 42 -25.41 -12.58 14.21
CA SER A 42 -24.40 -12.25 13.21
C SER A 42 -24.64 -10.83 12.70
N LEU A 43 -23.66 -9.95 12.91
CA LEU A 43 -23.67 -8.59 12.37
C LEU A 43 -22.75 -8.52 11.17
N ASN A 44 -23.32 -8.30 9.99
CA ASN A 44 -22.56 -7.98 8.80
C ASN A 44 -22.42 -6.46 8.69
N ILE A 45 -21.26 -5.93 9.07
CA ILE A 45 -20.95 -4.50 8.98
C ILE A 45 -20.23 -4.25 7.66
N ASN A 46 -20.95 -3.68 6.69
CA ASN A 46 -20.39 -3.22 5.42
C ASN A 46 -19.82 -1.81 5.61
N TYR A 47 -18.50 -1.69 5.63
CA TYR A 47 -17.79 -0.43 5.58
C TYR A 47 -17.66 0.01 4.12
N PHE A 48 -18.34 1.07 3.68
CA PHE A 48 -18.05 1.68 2.39
C PHE A 48 -16.64 2.33 2.42
N ARG A 49 -15.59 1.56 2.13
CA ARG A 49 -14.24 2.10 1.96
C ARG A 49 -14.13 2.69 0.57
N ASN A 50 -13.46 3.84 0.47
CA ASN A 50 -13.04 4.36 -0.81
C ASN A 50 -12.11 3.32 -1.46
N PRO A 51 -12.45 2.81 -2.66
CA PRO A 51 -11.66 1.77 -3.30
C PRO A 51 -10.26 2.27 -3.71
N LEU A 52 -10.04 3.59 -3.73
CA LEU A 52 -8.76 4.21 -4.00
C LEU A 52 -7.88 4.23 -2.75
N LEU A 53 -6.70 3.64 -2.90
CA LEU A 53 -5.56 3.73 -1.99
C LEU A 53 -4.50 4.59 -2.66
N MET A 54 -3.92 5.52 -1.92
CA MET A 54 -2.79 6.30 -2.41
C MET A 54 -1.60 6.09 -1.49
N GLY A 55 -0.41 6.33 -1.99
CA GLY A 55 0.82 6.31 -1.20
C GLY A 55 1.79 7.33 -1.74
N TYR A 56 2.55 7.96 -0.86
CA TYR A 56 3.64 8.83 -1.28
C TYR A 56 4.82 8.68 -0.36
N GLY A 57 6.00 8.98 -0.87
CA GLY A 57 7.20 8.78 -0.09
C GLY A 57 8.46 9.29 -0.77
N THR A 58 9.54 9.05 -0.06
CA THR A 58 10.89 9.37 -0.47
C THR A 58 11.77 8.17 -0.23
N GLY A 59 12.82 8.04 -1.03
CA GLY A 59 13.75 6.93 -0.88
C GLY A 59 15.11 7.21 -1.46
N VAL A 60 16.02 6.29 -1.18
CA VAL A 60 17.35 6.25 -1.76
C VAL A 60 17.58 4.87 -2.36
N ARG A 61 18.25 4.84 -3.50
CA ARG A 61 18.62 3.59 -4.17
C ARG A 61 20.06 3.60 -4.60
N ALA A 62 20.71 2.44 -4.49
CA ALA A 62 22.09 2.25 -4.84
C ALA A 62 22.35 0.86 -5.45
N THR A 63 23.20 0.79 -6.47
CA THR A 63 23.73 -0.50 -6.94
C THR A 63 24.93 -0.90 -6.08
N ILE A 64 24.77 -1.96 -5.28
CA ILE A 64 25.79 -2.50 -4.38
C ILE A 64 26.09 -3.93 -4.81
N LEU A 65 27.34 -4.22 -5.16
CA LEU A 65 27.78 -5.57 -5.60
C LEU A 65 26.94 -6.16 -6.76
N GLY A 66 26.41 -5.30 -7.64
CA GLY A 66 25.56 -5.71 -8.77
C GLY A 66 24.05 -5.79 -8.44
N TYR A 67 23.64 -5.61 -7.19
CA TYR A 67 22.24 -5.62 -6.78
C TYR A 67 21.70 -4.22 -6.60
N LEU A 68 20.44 -3.97 -7.00
CA LEU A 68 19.75 -2.74 -6.70
C LEU A 68 19.19 -2.81 -5.28
N VAL A 69 19.72 -1.97 -4.40
CA VAL A 69 19.26 -1.83 -3.03
C VAL A 69 18.42 -0.56 -2.94
N LYS A 70 17.22 -0.64 -2.35
CA LYS A 70 16.34 0.50 -2.10
C LYS A 70 15.95 0.60 -0.63
N PHE A 71 15.92 1.82 -0.13
CA PHE A 71 15.35 2.18 1.15
C PHE A 71 14.31 3.27 0.93
N ASP A 72 13.05 2.98 1.19
CA ASP A 72 11.93 3.90 0.97
C ASP A 72 11.21 4.17 2.30
N TYR A 73 10.79 5.41 2.52
CA TYR A 73 9.97 5.85 3.65
C TYR A 73 8.71 6.51 3.11
N ALA A 74 7.55 5.93 3.42
CA ALA A 74 6.31 6.26 2.73
C ALA A 74 5.10 6.31 3.68
N TRP A 75 4.11 7.11 3.30
CA TRP A 75 2.82 7.24 3.96
C TRP A 75 1.73 6.73 3.02
N GLY A 76 0.87 5.86 3.56
CA GLY A 76 -0.37 5.48 2.88
C GLY A 76 -1.46 6.52 3.11
N VAL A 77 -2.38 6.65 2.18
CA VAL A 77 -3.62 7.43 2.33
C VAL A 77 -4.77 6.50 2.01
N GLU A 78 -5.59 6.24 3.03
CA GLU A 78 -6.77 5.38 2.94
C GLU A 78 -7.98 6.18 3.38
N ASN A 79 -9.07 6.15 2.61
CA ASN A 79 -10.29 6.93 2.90
C ASN A 79 -10.01 8.42 3.15
N GLY A 80 -9.04 9.01 2.43
CA GLY A 80 -8.64 10.41 2.59
C GLY A 80 -7.86 10.72 3.87
N LYS A 81 -7.50 9.70 4.67
CA LYS A 81 -6.70 9.86 5.89
C LYS A 81 -5.29 9.32 5.68
N VAL A 82 -4.31 10.13 6.05
CA VAL A 82 -2.90 9.72 6.08
C VAL A 82 -2.71 8.67 7.18
N GLN A 83 -2.07 7.57 6.83
CA GLN A 83 -1.73 6.46 7.71
C GLN A 83 -0.31 6.65 8.28
N ASP A 84 0.02 5.84 9.29
CA ASP A 84 1.37 5.81 9.83
C ASP A 84 2.39 5.46 8.75
N SER A 85 3.51 6.16 8.80
CA SER A 85 4.63 5.95 7.88
C SER A 85 5.18 4.54 8.00
N ARG A 86 5.64 3.97 6.89
CA ARG A 86 6.33 2.69 6.85
C ARG A 86 7.69 2.82 6.19
N PHE A 87 8.65 2.07 6.73
CA PHE A 87 9.96 1.91 6.14
C PHE A 87 10.00 0.63 5.32
N TYR A 88 10.52 0.72 4.10
CA TYR A 88 10.64 -0.38 3.17
C TYR A 88 12.10 -0.57 2.80
N PHE A 89 12.50 -1.83 2.77
CA PHE A 89 13.80 -2.25 2.28
C PHE A 89 13.59 -3.30 1.19
N SER A 90 14.29 -3.16 0.07
CA SER A 90 14.25 -4.13 -1.01
C SER A 90 15.60 -4.32 -1.66
N ILE A 91 15.88 -5.56 -2.06
CA ILE A 91 17.04 -5.93 -2.88
C ILE A 91 16.50 -6.60 -4.14
N GLY A 92 16.91 -6.11 -5.31
CA GLY A 92 16.59 -6.70 -6.61
C GLY A 92 17.86 -7.14 -7.34
N ALA A 93 17.81 -8.29 -8.00
CA ALA A 93 18.75 -8.69 -9.03
C ALA A 93 18.07 -8.45 -10.38
N ASP A 94 18.66 -7.58 -11.21
CA ASP A 94 18.20 -7.22 -12.56
C ASP A 94 16.99 -6.24 -12.63
N PHE A 95 17.04 -5.31 -13.58
CA PHE A 95 15.98 -4.34 -13.89
C PHE A 95 15.89 -4.10 -15.41
#